data_AF-A0A1H7P757-F1
#
_entry.id   AF-A0A1H7P757-F1
#
_cell.length_a   1.000
_cell.length_b   1.000
_cell.length_c   1.000
_cell.angle_alpha   90.00
_cell.angle_beta   90.00
_cell.angle_gamma   90.00
#
_symmetry.space_group_name_H-M   'P 1'
#
loop_
_entity.id
_entity.type
_entity.pdbx_description
1 polymer ?
#
loop_
_entity_poly.entity_id
_entity_poly.type
_entity_poly.pdbx_seq_one_letter_code
_entity_poly.pdbx_strand_id
1 'polypeptide(L)'
;MSAEHFIVAIVPTLIVFLFVTYAVIKTIFKDSYTIFRKIIIRYSIISILICFLFSAIYAFILTFEVAQALELKNSSLTNVTGFKLKGDSFPEFLLRIFIFSASTFFQLPSSISFEGLAQIIVIVQRFLGVTAPLLTVGLTLFDEQRKKSGNLILYTFLNRGWNILRIRDGYAGGKYKTLELIGADLTIKPIFINDERSVKEELKYFMVDWSTINKDVLPFFLKVVDEPLLDKGHLWSEATVLFQKRDINSLEFCEEYIILLEEIDNQFTGIDEISINKDINIIISRLRGLTDNLEEKNHE
;
A
#
# COMPACT_ATOMS: atom_id res chain seq x y z
N MET A 1 -31.15 27.01 28.47
CA MET A 1 -31.30 25.57 28.78
C MET A 1 -30.23 25.18 29.78
N SER A 2 -30.58 24.51 30.88
CA SER A 2 -29.57 23.89 31.76
C SER A 2 -28.82 22.79 30.99
N ALA A 3 -27.56 22.52 31.36
CA ALA A 3 -26.75 21.47 30.73
C ALA A 3 -27.43 20.09 30.76
N GLU A 4 -28.21 19.83 31.82
CA GLU A 4 -29.02 18.62 31.97
C GLU A 4 -30.09 18.49 30.89
N HIS A 5 -30.84 19.55 30.59
CA HIS A 5 -31.85 19.51 29.52
C HIS A 5 -31.22 19.38 28.13
N PHE A 6 -30.02 19.91 27.93
CA PHE A 6 -29.26 19.74 26.68
C PHE A 6 -28.85 18.27 26.50
N ILE A 7 -28.28 17.64 27.54
CA ILE A 7 -27.85 16.24 27.51
C ILE A 7 -29.05 15.30 27.31
N VAL A 8 -30.14 15.51 28.06
CA VAL A 8 -31.32 14.61 28.03
C VAL A 8 -32.09 14.69 26.71
N ALA A 9 -32.12 15.85 26.03
CA ALA A 9 -32.84 15.97 24.76
C ALA A 9 -31.95 15.64 23.55
N ILE A 10 -30.70 16.12 23.54
CA ILE A 10 -29.86 16.06 22.34
C ILE A 10 -29.16 14.70 22.23
N VAL A 11 -28.69 14.11 23.33
CA VAL A 11 -27.97 12.83 23.26
C VAL A 11 -28.86 11.70 22.71
N PRO A 12 -30.12 11.51 23.18
CA PRO A 12 -30.98 10.48 22.61
C PRO A 12 -31.35 10.75 21.15
N THR A 13 -31.63 12.02 20.80
CA THR A 13 -31.94 12.42 19.43
C THR A 13 -30.75 12.17 18.49
N LEU A 14 -29.53 12.44 18.95
CA LEU A 14 -28.30 12.16 18.21
C LEU A 14 -28.09 10.64 18.02
N ILE A 15 -28.34 9.83 19.06
CA ILE A 15 -28.25 8.37 18.98
C ILE A 15 -29.27 7.82 17.98
N VAL A 16 -30.54 8.27 18.05
CA VAL A 16 -31.60 7.86 17.11
C VAL A 16 -31.25 8.30 15.70
N PHE A 17 -30.79 9.53 15.51
CA PHE A 17 -30.38 10.05 14.21
C PHE A 17 -29.18 9.27 13.62
N LEU A 18 -28.17 8.96 14.43
CA LEU A 18 -27.03 8.13 14.03
C LEU A 18 -27.47 6.70 13.68
N PHE A 19 -28.41 6.14 14.42
CA PHE A 19 -28.95 4.79 14.16
C PHE A 19 -29.75 4.74 12.86
N VAL A 20 -30.63 5.72 12.62
CA VAL A 20 -31.41 5.84 11.37
C VAL A 20 -30.47 6.08 10.18
N THR A 21 -29.48 6.97 10.33
CA THR A 21 -28.46 7.24 9.31
C THR A 21 -27.65 5.97 9.02
N TYR A 22 -27.26 5.22 10.06
CA TYR A 22 -26.59 3.92 9.94
C TYR A 22 -27.46 2.89 9.19
N ALA A 23 -28.75 2.78 9.52
CA ALA A 23 -29.68 1.85 8.88
C ALA A 23 -29.93 2.20 7.41
N VAL A 24 -30.14 3.48 7.09
CA VAL A 24 -30.33 3.97 5.72
C VAL A 24 -29.09 3.70 4.88
N ILE A 25 -27.90 3.99 5.42
CA ILE A 25 -26.64 3.83 4.67
C ILE A 25 -26.28 2.35 4.47
N LYS A 26 -26.56 1.49 5.47
CA LYS A 26 -26.42 0.04 5.32
C LYS A 26 -27.31 -0.53 4.21
N THR A 27 -28.51 0.03 4.04
CA THR A 27 -29.50 -0.43 3.06
C THR A 27 -29.19 0.07 1.65
N ILE A 28 -28.78 1.34 1.50
CA ILE A 28 -28.53 1.97 0.19
C ILE A 28 -27.13 1.65 -0.36
N PHE A 29 -26.11 1.54 0.50
CA PHE A 29 -24.70 1.40 0.10
C PHE A 29 -24.11 0.04 0.49
N LYS A 30 -24.85 -1.04 0.22
CA LYS A 30 -24.55 -2.41 0.66
C LYS A 30 -23.11 -2.87 0.34
N ASP A 31 -22.60 -2.52 -0.84
CA ASP A 31 -21.24 -2.90 -1.30
C ASP A 31 -20.12 -1.99 -0.75
N SER A 32 -20.46 -0.84 -0.16
CA SER A 32 -19.51 0.14 0.40
C SER A 32 -19.62 0.28 1.92
N TYR A 33 -20.45 -0.54 2.57
CA TYR A 33 -20.71 -0.51 4.01
C TYR A 33 -19.43 -0.58 4.86
N THR A 34 -18.46 -1.41 4.47
CA THR A 34 -17.19 -1.55 5.18
C THR A 34 -16.35 -0.27 5.15
N ILE A 35 -16.36 0.44 4.02
CA ILE A 35 -15.65 1.71 3.84
C ILE A 35 -16.32 2.78 4.70
N PHE A 36 -17.64 2.84 4.65
CA PHE A 36 -18.40 3.82 5.41
C PHE A 36 -18.25 3.63 6.94
N ARG A 37 -18.29 2.38 7.43
CA ARG A 37 -18.02 2.07 8.83
C ARG A 37 -16.62 2.54 9.26
N LYS A 38 -15.61 2.36 8.40
CA LYS A 38 -14.24 2.84 8.66
C LYS A 38 -14.19 4.37 8.71
N ILE A 39 -14.88 5.07 7.81
CA ILE A 39 -14.99 6.54 7.82
C ILE A 39 -15.59 7.01 9.14
N ILE A 40 -16.73 6.44 9.58
CA ILE A 40 -17.38 6.83 10.84
C ILE A 40 -16.44 6.62 12.04
N ILE A 41 -15.82 5.44 12.15
CA ILE A 41 -14.95 5.13 13.29
C ILE A 41 -13.74 6.07 13.33
N ARG A 42 -13.06 6.24 12.19
CA ARG A 42 -11.90 7.14 12.07
C ARG A 42 -12.29 8.58 12.40
N TYR A 43 -13.39 9.06 11.83
CA TYR A 43 -13.88 10.41 12.08
C TYR A 43 -14.22 10.61 13.56
N SER A 44 -14.87 9.63 14.20
CA SER A 44 -15.22 9.70 15.62
C SER A 44 -13.98 9.80 16.50
N ILE A 45 -12.95 8.97 16.24
CA ILE A 45 -11.68 8.99 16.99
C ILE A 45 -10.96 10.33 16.80
N ILE A 46 -10.81 10.78 15.56
CA ILE A 46 -10.14 12.06 15.23
C ILE A 46 -10.87 13.22 15.90
N SER A 47 -12.21 13.24 15.83
CA SER A 47 -13.03 14.29 16.45
C SER A 47 -12.84 14.34 17.96
N ILE A 48 -12.85 13.18 18.64
CA ILE A 48 -12.61 13.08 20.08
C ILE A 48 -11.21 13.61 20.43
N LEU A 49 -10.17 13.19 19.71
CA LEU A 49 -8.80 13.63 19.94
C LEU A 49 -8.63 15.14 19.76
N ILE A 50 -9.18 15.72 18.69
CA ILE A 50 -9.16 17.16 18.46
C ILE A 50 -9.90 17.89 19.58
N CYS A 51 -11.08 17.40 19.99
CA CYS A 51 -11.83 18.00 21.09
C CYS A 51 -11.02 17.99 22.39
N PHE A 52 -10.38 16.87 22.75
CA PHE A 52 -9.53 16.78 23.94
C PHE A 52 -8.32 17.73 23.86
N LEU A 53 -7.63 17.77 22.72
CA LEU A 53 -6.48 18.64 22.52
C LEU A 53 -6.85 20.12 22.70
N PHE A 54 -7.90 20.57 22.03
CA PHE A 54 -8.36 21.95 22.15
C PHE A 54 -8.94 22.26 23.53
N SER A 55 -9.52 21.26 24.21
CA SER A 55 -9.93 21.42 25.62
C SER A 55 -8.74 21.73 26.52
N ALA A 56 -7.61 21.03 26.33
CA ALA A 56 -6.39 21.30 27.07
C ALA A 56 -5.83 22.69 26.75
N ILE A 57 -5.87 23.12 25.48
CA ILE A 57 -5.46 24.47 25.07
C ILE A 57 -6.35 25.54 25.72
N TYR A 58 -7.67 25.38 25.70
CA TYR A 58 -8.59 26.32 26.36
C TYR A 58 -8.39 26.34 27.87
N ALA A 59 -8.21 25.20 28.51
CA ALA A 59 -7.91 25.13 29.94
C ALA A 59 -6.62 25.90 30.27
N PHE A 60 -5.57 25.73 29.46
CA PHE A 60 -4.31 26.46 29.64
C PHE A 60 -4.51 27.98 29.52
N ILE A 61 -5.18 28.45 28.46
CA ILE A 61 -5.46 29.88 28.23
C ILE A 61 -6.25 30.46 29.40
N LEU A 62 -7.32 29.78 29.82
CA LEU A 62 -8.15 30.22 30.95
C LEU A 62 -7.37 30.29 32.25
N THR A 63 -6.52 29.30 32.56
CA THR A 63 -5.68 29.35 33.77
C THR A 63 -4.67 30.48 33.73
N PHE A 64 -4.09 30.76 32.56
CA PHE A 64 -3.12 31.83 32.38
C PHE A 64 -3.76 33.22 32.51
N GLU A 65 -4.93 33.43 31.91
CA GLU A 65 -5.68 34.68 32.03
C GLU A 65 -6.17 34.92 33.46
N VAL A 66 -6.60 33.87 34.17
CA VAL A 66 -6.97 33.96 35.59
C VAL A 66 -5.76 34.32 36.46
N ALA A 67 -4.59 33.72 36.21
CA ALA A 67 -3.36 34.03 36.93
C ALA A 67 -2.94 35.50 36.72
N GLN A 68 -2.98 36.00 35.48
CA GLN A 68 -2.68 37.42 35.20
C GLN A 68 -3.67 38.38 35.85
N ALA A 69 -4.96 38.07 35.84
CA ALA A 69 -5.98 38.90 36.47
C ALA A 69 -5.81 38.98 38.01
N LEU A 70 -5.33 37.90 38.63
CA LEU A 70 -5.01 37.85 40.07
C LEU A 70 -3.78 38.70 40.42
N GLU A 71 -2.76 38.73 39.56
CA GLU A 71 -1.55 39.54 39.75
C GLU A 71 -1.79 41.04 39.51
N LEU A 72 -2.60 41.40 38.52
CA LEU A 72 -2.78 42.79 38.09
C LEU A 72 -3.77 43.61 38.93
N LYS A 73 -4.48 43.02 39.90
CA LYS A 73 -5.56 43.66 40.71
C LYS A 73 -6.59 44.48 39.89
N ASN A 74 -6.71 44.22 38.59
CA ASN A 74 -7.61 44.91 37.68
C ASN A 74 -8.64 43.91 37.16
N SER A 75 -9.90 44.13 37.54
CA SER A 75 -11.04 43.24 37.29
C SER A 75 -11.60 43.28 35.86
N SER A 76 -10.99 44.04 34.94
CA SER A 76 -11.53 44.29 33.60
C SER A 76 -10.80 43.57 32.46
N LEU A 77 -10.00 42.55 32.75
CA LEU A 77 -9.22 41.79 31.75
C LEU A 77 -9.74 40.36 31.55
N THR A 78 -11.06 40.17 31.61
CA THR A 78 -11.66 38.89 31.23
C THR A 78 -12.18 38.98 29.80
N ASN A 79 -11.31 38.66 28.83
CA ASN A 79 -11.65 38.50 27.40
C ASN A 79 -12.52 37.24 27.13
N VAL A 80 -13.14 36.69 28.18
CA VAL A 80 -13.92 35.46 28.16
C VAL A 80 -15.26 35.75 28.81
N THR A 81 -16.30 35.77 28.00
CA THR A 81 -17.68 35.96 28.45
C THR A 81 -18.38 34.59 28.53
N GLY A 82 -19.04 34.30 29.65
CA GLY A 82 -19.86 33.10 29.84
C GLY A 82 -19.32 32.00 30.77
N PHE A 83 -18.09 32.12 31.28
CA PHE A 83 -17.58 31.27 32.37
C PHE A 83 -17.86 31.91 33.74
N LYS A 84 -18.57 31.18 34.62
CA LYS A 84 -18.69 31.56 36.04
C LYS A 84 -17.68 30.73 36.84
N LEU A 85 -16.50 31.28 37.10
CA LEU A 85 -15.44 30.60 37.88
C LEU A 85 -15.78 30.44 39.37
N LYS A 86 -16.77 31.17 39.90
CA LYS A 86 -17.28 30.97 41.26
C LYS A 86 -18.33 29.86 41.27
N GLY A 87 -17.93 28.65 41.63
CA GLY A 87 -18.85 27.58 42.05
C GLY A 87 -18.66 26.22 41.37
N ASP A 88 -17.94 26.13 40.26
CA ASP A 88 -17.74 24.88 39.54
C ASP A 88 -16.61 24.06 40.19
N SER A 89 -16.83 22.77 40.44
CA SER A 89 -15.76 21.84 40.86
C SER A 89 -14.78 21.60 39.70
N PHE A 90 -13.53 21.19 40.00
CA PHE A 90 -12.52 20.95 38.96
C PHE A 90 -12.97 19.97 37.85
N PRO A 91 -13.67 18.86 38.15
CA PRO A 91 -14.23 17.99 37.10
C PRO A 91 -15.31 18.67 36.24
N GLU A 92 -16.17 19.49 36.84
CA GLU A 92 -17.21 20.22 36.11
C GLU A 92 -16.61 21.28 35.19
N PHE A 93 -15.55 21.96 35.65
CA PHE A 93 -14.77 22.90 34.85
C PHE A 93 -14.16 22.21 33.61
N LEU A 94 -13.49 21.06 33.80
CA LEU A 94 -12.92 20.28 32.69
C LEU A 94 -13.99 19.81 31.71
N LEU A 95 -15.13 19.32 32.21
CA LEU A 95 -16.24 18.88 31.38
C LEU A 95 -16.83 20.04 30.57
N ARG A 96 -16.99 21.22 31.19
CA ARG A 96 -17.54 22.40 30.54
C ARG A 96 -16.63 22.92 29.41
N ILE A 97 -15.32 22.88 29.62
CA ILE A 97 -14.33 23.19 28.58
C ILE A 97 -14.37 22.16 27.46
N PHE A 98 -14.52 20.88 27.80
CA PHE A 98 -14.68 19.83 26.78
C PHE A 98 -15.93 20.00 25.94
N ILE A 99 -17.07 20.33 26.56
CA ILE A 99 -18.32 20.63 25.86
C ILE A 99 -18.17 21.86 24.99
N PHE A 100 -17.48 22.90 25.45
CA PHE A 100 -17.18 24.08 24.63
C PHE A 100 -16.34 23.73 23.40
N SER A 101 -15.29 22.93 23.59
CA SER A 101 -14.43 22.43 22.51
C SER A 101 -15.23 21.61 21.49
N ALA A 102 -16.05 20.68 21.95
CA ALA A 102 -16.94 19.90 21.09
C ALA A 102 -17.93 20.78 20.33
N SER A 103 -18.55 21.76 21.01
CA SER A 103 -19.48 22.70 20.37
C SER A 103 -18.79 23.51 19.28
N THR A 104 -17.56 23.96 19.53
CA THR A 104 -16.77 24.71 18.55
C THR A 104 -16.39 23.85 17.34
N PHE A 105 -15.94 22.62 17.56
CA PHE A 105 -15.57 21.70 16.50
C PHE A 105 -16.77 21.27 15.63
N PHE A 106 -17.91 20.96 16.24
CA PHE A 106 -19.13 20.57 15.54
C PHE A 106 -20.02 21.76 15.11
N GLN A 107 -19.54 23.00 15.32
CA GLN A 107 -20.26 24.24 14.98
C GLN A 107 -21.64 24.37 15.63
N LEU A 108 -21.79 23.81 16.82
CA LEU A 108 -23.00 23.97 17.61
C LEU A 108 -23.00 25.33 18.31
N PRO A 109 -24.15 26.00 18.44
CA PRO A 109 -24.27 27.23 19.20
C PRO A 109 -23.78 27.03 20.64
N SER A 110 -22.92 27.93 21.12
CA SER A 110 -22.42 27.93 22.50
C SER A 110 -22.66 29.28 23.16
N SER A 111 -22.90 29.25 24.47
CA SER A 111 -23.05 30.45 25.30
C SER A 111 -21.71 31.02 25.80
N ILE A 112 -20.59 30.42 25.39
CA ILE A 112 -19.24 30.81 25.76
C ILE A 112 -18.59 31.49 24.55
N SER A 113 -18.04 32.68 24.76
CA SER A 113 -17.30 33.42 23.73
C SER A 113 -15.93 33.85 24.24
N PHE A 114 -14.95 33.70 23.36
CA PHE A 114 -13.58 34.18 23.55
C PHE A 114 -13.35 35.39 22.64
N GLU A 115 -12.66 36.40 23.16
CA GLU A 115 -12.25 37.60 22.44
C GLU A 115 -10.70 37.63 22.29
N GLY A 116 -10.19 38.43 21.36
CA GLY A 116 -8.75 38.61 21.17
C GLY A 116 -8.02 37.38 20.62
N LEU A 117 -6.81 37.08 21.12
CA LEU A 117 -5.96 36.00 20.58
C LEU A 117 -6.58 34.60 20.74
N ALA A 118 -7.39 34.38 21.77
CA ALA A 118 -8.10 33.12 21.98
C ALA A 118 -9.15 32.85 20.88
N GLN A 119 -9.67 33.91 20.24
CA GLN A 119 -10.59 33.80 19.10
C GLN A 119 -9.92 33.16 17.89
N ILE A 120 -8.61 33.36 17.70
CA ILE A 120 -7.85 32.72 16.61
C ILE A 120 -7.90 31.19 16.76
N ILE A 121 -7.77 30.69 18.00
CA ILE A 121 -7.82 29.26 18.31
C ILE A 121 -9.21 28.69 18.05
N VAL A 122 -10.26 29.44 18.41
CA VAL A 122 -11.66 29.08 18.09
C VAL A 122 -11.89 28.99 16.58
N ILE A 123 -11.36 29.94 15.80
CA ILE A 123 -11.47 29.94 14.33
C ILE A 123 -10.73 28.73 13.74
N VAL A 124 -9.52 28.46 14.20
CA VAL A 124 -8.73 27.29 13.76
C VAL A 124 -9.48 25.99 14.06
N GLN A 125 -10.04 25.85 15.26
CA GLN A 125 -10.80 24.65 15.61
C GLN A 125 -12.06 24.48 14.74
N ARG A 126 -12.78 25.57 14.46
CA ARG A 126 -13.95 25.54 13.56
C ARG A 126 -13.56 25.13 12.14
N PHE A 127 -12.42 25.62 11.64
CA PHE A 127 -11.89 25.24 10.34
C PHE A 127 -11.52 23.75 10.29
N LEU A 128 -10.92 23.22 11.35
CA LEU A 128 -10.68 21.78 11.50
C LEU A 128 -11.99 20.98 11.54
N GLY A 129 -13.04 21.52 12.16
CA GLY A 129 -14.38 20.92 12.18
C GLY A 129 -14.98 20.71 10.78
N VAL A 130 -14.75 21.65 9.86
CA VAL A 130 -15.18 21.55 8.44
C VAL A 130 -14.28 20.62 7.64
N THR A 131 -12.97 20.68 7.86
CA THR A 131 -11.98 20.00 6.99
C THR A 131 -11.71 18.55 7.39
N ALA A 132 -11.80 18.21 8.68
CA ALA A 132 -11.56 16.86 9.18
C ALA A 132 -12.48 15.78 8.57
N PRO A 133 -13.79 16.00 8.34
CA PRO A 133 -14.64 15.05 7.62
C PRO A 133 -14.12 14.78 6.20
N LEU A 134 -13.78 15.82 5.44
CA LEU A 134 -13.30 15.72 4.06
C LEU A 134 -11.97 14.96 3.99
N LEU A 135 -11.03 15.28 4.88
CA LEU A 135 -9.76 14.57 5.00
C LEU A 135 -9.95 13.11 5.39
N THR A 136 -10.88 12.81 6.31
CA THR A 136 -11.14 11.44 6.75
C THR A 136 -11.72 10.58 5.62
N VAL A 137 -12.64 11.16 4.83
CA VAL A 137 -13.16 10.51 3.63
C VAL A 137 -12.04 10.29 2.61
N GLY A 138 -11.26 11.32 2.30
CA GLY A 138 -10.14 11.25 1.36
C GLY A 138 -9.09 10.20 1.74
N LEU A 139 -8.62 10.21 2.98
CA LEU A 139 -7.65 9.24 3.50
C LEU A 139 -8.22 7.82 3.52
N THR A 140 -9.49 7.65 3.87
CA THR A 140 -10.10 6.31 3.90
C THR A 140 -10.33 5.77 2.49
N LEU A 141 -10.72 6.61 1.54
CA LEU A 141 -10.82 6.20 0.14
C LEU A 141 -9.44 5.89 -0.46
N PHE A 142 -8.42 6.69 -0.14
CA PHE A 142 -7.04 6.43 -0.57
C PHE A 142 -6.50 5.12 0.01
N ASP A 143 -6.71 4.87 1.30
CA ASP A 143 -6.34 3.61 1.95
C ASP A 143 -7.09 2.41 1.38
N GLU A 144 -8.39 2.55 1.10
CA GLU A 144 -9.18 1.46 0.51
C GLU A 144 -8.84 1.24 -0.96
N GLN A 145 -8.42 2.27 -1.70
CA GLN A 145 -7.82 2.11 -3.03
C GLN A 145 -6.47 1.39 -2.94
N ARG A 146 -5.63 1.75 -1.96
CA ARG A 146 -4.37 1.04 -1.63
C ARG A 146 -4.58 -0.40 -1.20
N LYS A 147 -5.72 -0.72 -0.58
CA LYS A 147 -6.11 -2.08 -0.19
C LYS A 147 -6.83 -2.84 -1.31
N LYS A 148 -7.54 -2.16 -2.21
CA LYS A 148 -8.09 -2.74 -3.45
C LYS A 148 -6.98 -3.03 -4.49
N SER A 149 -5.83 -2.36 -4.40
CA SER A 149 -4.59 -2.83 -5.05
C SER A 149 -3.96 -4.03 -4.34
N GLY A 150 -4.52 -4.48 -3.22
CA GLY A 150 -4.19 -5.75 -2.59
C GLY A 150 -4.91 -6.91 -3.27
N ASN A 151 -4.43 -7.32 -4.44
CA ASN A 151 -4.67 -8.68 -4.92
C ASN A 151 -3.56 -9.59 -4.39
N LEU A 152 -3.85 -10.20 -3.25
CA LEU A 152 -3.39 -11.52 -2.80
C LEU A 152 -3.99 -12.58 -3.77
N ILE A 153 -3.40 -13.72 -4.16
CA ILE A 153 -2.43 -14.62 -3.51
C ILE A 153 -1.70 -15.39 -4.64
N LEU A 154 -0.38 -15.51 -4.58
CA LEU A 154 0.38 -16.61 -5.20
C LEU A 154 0.02 -17.88 -4.42
N TYR A 155 -1.20 -18.40 -4.61
CA TYR A 155 -1.69 -19.54 -3.83
C TYR A 155 -0.72 -20.68 -4.06
N THR A 156 0.05 -21.08 -3.04
CA THR A 156 0.15 -22.43 -2.46
C THR A 156 -0.08 -23.67 -3.37
N PHE A 157 0.11 -23.56 -4.70
CA PHE A 157 -0.27 -24.50 -5.77
C PHE A 157 0.92 -25.00 -6.59
N LEU A 158 2.16 -24.61 -6.25
CA LEU A 158 3.38 -25.20 -6.83
C LEU A 158 3.65 -26.61 -6.25
N ASN A 159 2.59 -27.39 -6.08
CA ASN A 159 2.63 -28.73 -5.50
C ASN A 159 2.85 -29.84 -6.56
N ARG A 160 3.18 -29.52 -7.83
CA ARG A 160 3.20 -30.50 -8.93
C ARG A 160 4.18 -30.21 -10.09
N GLY A 161 5.44 -29.90 -9.79
CA GLY A 161 6.49 -29.91 -10.83
C GLY A 161 6.42 -28.78 -11.86
N TRP A 162 6.06 -27.58 -11.42
CA TRP A 162 6.16 -26.36 -12.24
C TRP A 162 7.23 -25.44 -11.63
N ASN A 163 8.15 -24.94 -12.45
CA ASN A 163 9.13 -23.92 -12.04
C ASN A 163 8.80 -22.58 -12.70
N ILE A 164 9.20 -21.48 -12.08
CA ILE A 164 9.04 -20.13 -12.59
C ILE A 164 10.21 -19.82 -13.52
N LEU A 165 9.87 -19.59 -14.79
CA LEU A 165 10.83 -19.29 -15.84
C LEU A 165 11.22 -17.80 -15.82
N ARG A 166 10.22 -16.91 -15.88
CA ARG A 166 10.44 -15.45 -15.83
C ARG A 166 9.19 -14.67 -15.39
N ILE A 167 9.41 -13.41 -15.03
CA ILE A 167 8.37 -12.42 -14.67
C ILE A 167 8.46 -11.28 -15.67
N ARG A 168 7.35 -10.91 -16.31
CA ARG A 168 7.31 -9.83 -17.30
C ARG A 168 6.09 -8.94 -17.17
N ASP A 169 6.07 -7.80 -17.85
CA ASP A 169 4.86 -7.01 -17.98
C ASP A 169 3.76 -7.73 -18.79
N GLY A 170 2.53 -7.70 -18.29
CA GLY A 170 1.41 -8.42 -18.88
C GLY A 170 0.84 -7.76 -20.12
N TYR A 171 0.44 -8.62 -21.08
CA TYR A 171 -0.15 -8.24 -22.36
C TYR A 171 -1.40 -7.35 -22.26
N ALA A 172 -2.14 -7.42 -21.15
CA ALA A 172 -3.34 -6.63 -20.90
C ALA A 172 -3.00 -5.25 -20.32
N GLY A 173 -2.32 -4.40 -21.10
CA GLY A 173 -2.15 -2.97 -20.82
C GLY A 173 -1.38 -2.64 -19.54
N GLY A 174 -0.38 -3.45 -19.16
CA GLY A 174 0.55 -3.14 -18.06
C GLY A 174 -0.05 -3.12 -16.66
N LYS A 175 -1.32 -3.51 -16.48
CA LYS A 175 -1.98 -3.55 -15.16
C LYS A 175 -1.55 -4.74 -14.30
N TYR A 176 -1.04 -5.80 -14.92
CA TYR A 176 -0.64 -7.04 -14.27
C TYR A 176 0.75 -7.40 -14.76
N LYS A 177 1.61 -7.92 -13.87
CA LYS A 177 2.80 -8.69 -14.27
C LYS A 177 2.34 -10.11 -14.64
N THR A 178 3.06 -10.77 -15.53
CA THR A 178 2.82 -12.16 -15.95
C THR A 178 3.99 -13.02 -15.51
N LEU A 179 3.71 -14.04 -14.71
CA LEU A 179 4.62 -15.13 -14.40
C LEU A 179 4.51 -16.19 -15.49
N GLU A 180 5.63 -16.53 -16.11
CA GLU A 180 5.70 -17.68 -16.99
C GLU A 180 6.20 -18.90 -16.22
N LEU A 181 5.40 -19.96 -16.20
CA LEU A 181 5.74 -21.22 -15.56
C LEU A 181 6.14 -22.25 -16.61
N ILE A 182 7.16 -23.06 -16.32
CA ILE A 182 7.51 -24.25 -17.10
C ILE A 182 6.99 -25.51 -16.41
N GLY A 183 6.19 -26.29 -17.14
CA GLY A 183 5.62 -27.55 -16.66
C GLY A 183 6.56 -28.74 -16.80
N ALA A 184 6.20 -29.86 -16.17
CA ALA A 184 6.91 -31.13 -16.31
C ALA A 184 6.96 -31.66 -17.76
N ASP A 185 6.04 -31.22 -18.60
CA ASP A 185 5.97 -31.49 -20.04
C ASP A 185 6.69 -30.44 -20.90
N LEU A 186 7.47 -29.54 -20.27
CA LEU A 186 8.18 -28.44 -20.92
C LEU A 186 7.27 -27.39 -21.57
N THR A 187 5.98 -27.36 -21.22
CA THR A 187 5.07 -26.31 -21.70
C THR A 187 5.17 -25.04 -20.86
N ILE A 188 5.09 -23.88 -21.51
CA ILE A 188 5.10 -22.57 -20.85
C ILE A 188 3.65 -22.10 -20.63
N LYS A 189 3.27 -21.81 -19.38
CA LYS A 189 1.94 -21.29 -19.03
C LYS A 189 2.04 -19.93 -18.33
N PRO A 190 1.29 -18.91 -18.80
CA PRO A 190 1.25 -17.60 -18.15
C PRO A 190 0.26 -17.57 -16.98
N ILE A 191 0.66 -16.95 -15.87
CA ILE A 191 -0.19 -16.60 -14.73
C ILE A 191 -0.08 -15.10 -14.47
N PHE A 192 -1.21 -14.42 -14.29
CA PHE A 192 -1.23 -12.98 -14.03
C PHE A 192 -1.14 -12.68 -12.53
N ILE A 193 -0.19 -11.81 -12.16
CA ILE A 193 0.01 -11.31 -10.80
C ILE A 193 -0.06 -9.78 -10.77
N ASN A 194 -0.51 -9.20 -9.66
CA ASN A 194 -0.72 -7.76 -9.56
C ASN A 194 0.48 -7.00 -8.97
N ASP A 195 1.29 -7.66 -8.14
CA ASP A 195 2.44 -7.05 -7.47
C ASP A 195 3.54 -8.10 -7.26
N GLU A 196 4.69 -7.91 -7.90
CA GLU A 196 5.88 -8.77 -7.75
C GLU A 196 6.55 -8.56 -6.39
N ARG A 197 6.57 -7.33 -5.88
CA ARG A 197 7.34 -6.96 -4.67
C ARG A 197 6.82 -7.68 -3.44
N SER A 198 5.51 -7.92 -3.39
CA SER A 198 4.84 -8.60 -2.28
C SER A 198 5.01 -10.13 -2.29
N VAL A 199 5.69 -10.71 -3.28
CA VAL A 199 5.83 -12.18 -3.43
C VAL A 199 7.27 -12.61 -3.77
N LYS A 200 8.19 -11.67 -3.92
CA LYS A 200 9.54 -11.92 -4.45
C LYS A 200 10.37 -12.89 -3.59
N GLU A 201 10.20 -12.84 -2.27
CA GLU A 201 10.95 -13.70 -1.35
C GLU A 201 10.52 -15.17 -1.41
N GLU A 202 9.26 -15.44 -1.69
CA GLU A 202 8.71 -16.78 -1.88
C GLU A 202 9.05 -17.31 -3.28
N LEU A 203 9.03 -16.43 -4.30
CA LEU A 203 9.30 -16.78 -5.69
C LEU A 203 10.71 -17.35 -5.89
N LYS A 204 11.71 -16.93 -5.10
CA LYS A 204 13.09 -17.41 -5.21
C LYS A 204 13.24 -18.94 -5.10
N TYR A 205 12.34 -19.59 -4.35
CA TYR A 205 12.35 -21.05 -4.17
C TYR A 205 11.71 -21.81 -5.34
N PHE A 206 11.08 -21.09 -6.27
CA PHE A 206 10.41 -21.66 -7.43
C PHE A 206 11.08 -21.29 -8.75
N MET A 207 12.08 -20.41 -8.72
CA MET A 207 12.88 -20.11 -9.91
C MET A 207 13.65 -21.35 -10.36
N VAL A 208 13.80 -21.52 -11.68
CA VAL A 208 14.58 -22.62 -12.24
C VAL A 208 16.03 -22.53 -11.76
N ASP A 209 16.50 -23.57 -11.08
CA ASP A 209 17.92 -23.75 -10.81
C ASP A 209 18.59 -24.41 -12.02
N TRP A 210 19.24 -23.58 -12.85
CA TRP A 210 19.90 -24.03 -14.08
C TRP A 210 21.09 -24.96 -13.85
N SER A 211 21.61 -25.02 -12.62
CA SER A 211 22.73 -25.91 -12.27
C SER A 211 22.32 -27.38 -12.16
N THR A 212 21.07 -27.66 -11.80
CA THR A 212 20.58 -29.03 -11.51
C THR A 212 19.59 -29.56 -12.56
N ILE A 213 19.17 -28.73 -13.51
CA ILE A 213 18.09 -29.09 -14.46
C ILE A 213 18.52 -30.11 -15.53
N ASN A 214 17.59 -30.83 -16.16
CA ASN A 214 17.89 -31.73 -17.28
C ASN A 214 18.28 -30.92 -18.55
N LYS A 215 19.14 -31.49 -19.42
CA LYS A 215 19.59 -30.88 -20.69
C LYS A 215 18.44 -30.44 -21.59
N ASP A 216 17.33 -31.18 -21.59
CA ASP A 216 16.14 -30.88 -22.41
C ASP A 216 15.47 -29.54 -22.04
N VAL A 217 15.78 -29.02 -20.85
CA VAL A 217 15.25 -27.73 -20.36
C VAL A 217 16.17 -26.56 -20.72
N LEU A 218 17.45 -26.81 -21.04
CA LEU A 218 18.43 -25.75 -21.30
C LEU A 218 17.96 -24.76 -22.39
N PRO A 219 17.37 -25.18 -23.52
CA PRO A 219 16.92 -24.23 -24.54
C PRO A 219 15.88 -23.22 -24.03
N PHE A 220 15.14 -23.52 -22.96
CA PHE A 220 14.15 -22.60 -22.39
C PHE A 220 14.78 -21.40 -21.70
N PHE A 221 16.07 -21.42 -21.40
CA PHE A 221 16.76 -20.23 -20.91
C PHE A 221 16.78 -19.09 -21.94
N LEU A 222 16.73 -19.39 -23.25
CA LEU A 222 16.58 -18.36 -24.30
C LEU A 222 15.29 -17.54 -24.10
N LYS A 223 14.26 -18.10 -23.48
CA LYS A 223 13.05 -17.35 -23.11
C LYS A 223 13.22 -16.47 -21.89
N VAL A 224 14.20 -16.74 -21.02
CA VAL A 224 14.50 -15.86 -19.88
C VAL A 224 15.16 -14.57 -20.37
N VAL A 225 16.15 -14.69 -21.26
CA VAL A 225 16.91 -13.56 -21.80
C VAL A 225 16.17 -12.78 -22.89
N ASP A 226 15.07 -13.31 -23.41
CA ASP A 226 14.24 -12.73 -24.47
C ASP A 226 13.75 -11.29 -24.16
N GLU A 227 13.39 -10.97 -22.91
CA GLU A 227 12.97 -9.61 -22.53
C GLU A 227 14.15 -8.63 -22.40
N PRO A 228 15.25 -8.96 -21.68
CA PRO A 228 16.48 -8.16 -21.70
C PRO A 228 17.02 -7.86 -23.11
N LEU A 229 16.80 -8.75 -24.06
CA LEU A 229 17.32 -8.62 -25.42
C LEU A 229 16.45 -7.76 -26.35
N LEU A 230 15.26 -7.32 -25.95
CA LEU A 230 14.34 -6.58 -26.83
C LEU A 230 14.99 -5.37 -27.52
N ASP A 231 15.82 -4.62 -26.80
CA ASP A 231 16.52 -3.45 -27.32
C ASP A 231 17.79 -3.80 -28.13
N LYS A 232 18.15 -5.08 -28.18
CA LYS A 232 19.36 -5.63 -28.85
C LYS A 232 19.05 -6.36 -30.15
N GLY A 233 17.86 -6.19 -30.73
CA GLY A 233 17.49 -6.49 -32.13
C GLY A 233 17.98 -7.82 -32.72
N HIS A 234 19.25 -7.87 -33.15
CA HIS A 234 19.87 -9.06 -33.74
C HIS A 234 19.96 -10.22 -32.74
N LEU A 235 20.46 -9.98 -31.51
CA LEU A 235 20.57 -11.01 -30.46
C LEU A 235 19.20 -11.59 -30.10
N TRP A 236 18.17 -10.74 -30.07
CA TRP A 236 16.81 -11.16 -29.79
C TRP A 236 16.25 -12.08 -30.89
N SER A 237 16.52 -11.74 -32.16
CA SER A 237 16.11 -12.55 -33.30
C SER A 237 16.82 -13.90 -33.29
N GLU A 238 18.12 -13.93 -33.05
CA GLU A 238 18.92 -15.17 -32.98
C GLU A 238 18.48 -16.06 -31.82
N ALA A 239 18.27 -15.49 -30.63
CA ALA A 239 17.71 -16.20 -29.48
C ALA A 239 16.34 -16.82 -29.80
N THR A 240 15.50 -16.10 -30.55
CA THR A 240 14.19 -16.59 -30.97
C THR A 240 14.30 -17.76 -31.96
N VAL A 241 15.20 -17.66 -32.95
CA VAL A 241 15.44 -18.72 -33.95
C VAL A 241 16.00 -19.98 -33.28
N LEU A 242 17.00 -19.85 -32.41
CA LEU A 242 17.55 -20.97 -31.65
C LEU A 242 16.49 -21.62 -30.75
N PHE A 243 15.67 -20.80 -30.08
CA PHE A 243 14.55 -21.33 -29.31
C PHE A 243 13.48 -22.01 -30.19
N GLN A 244 13.39 -21.73 -31.50
CA GLN A 244 12.48 -22.48 -32.35
C GLN A 244 13.07 -23.85 -32.73
N LYS A 245 14.39 -23.94 -32.96
CA LYS A 245 15.10 -25.19 -33.27
C LYS A 245 15.06 -26.19 -32.10
N ARG A 246 15.47 -25.77 -30.89
CA ARG A 246 15.43 -26.57 -29.64
C ARG A 246 16.07 -27.97 -29.70
N ASP A 247 17.02 -28.20 -30.60
CA ASP A 247 17.62 -29.52 -30.80
C ASP A 247 18.92 -29.69 -29.99
N ILE A 248 18.79 -29.93 -28.68
CA ILE A 248 19.93 -30.06 -27.74
C ILE A 248 20.84 -31.28 -28.02
N ASN A 249 20.47 -32.16 -28.96
CA ASN A 249 21.29 -33.31 -29.34
C ASN A 249 22.10 -33.06 -30.62
N SER A 250 21.90 -31.91 -31.28
CA SER A 250 22.71 -31.48 -32.42
C SER A 250 23.95 -30.73 -31.92
N LEU A 251 25.12 -31.13 -32.43
CA LEU A 251 26.38 -30.45 -32.17
C LEU A 251 26.32 -28.98 -32.63
N GLU A 252 25.86 -28.77 -33.86
CA GLU A 252 25.68 -27.44 -34.47
C GLU A 252 24.79 -26.54 -33.60
N PHE A 253 23.69 -27.09 -33.08
CA PHE A 253 22.81 -26.32 -32.19
C PHE A 253 23.51 -25.91 -30.90
N CYS A 254 24.25 -26.83 -30.26
CA CYS A 254 24.97 -26.54 -29.02
C CYS A 254 26.06 -25.48 -29.23
N GLU A 255 26.79 -25.54 -30.34
CA GLU A 255 27.80 -24.55 -30.72
C GLU A 255 27.18 -23.18 -31.00
N GLU A 256 26.15 -23.11 -31.85
CA GLU A 256 25.42 -21.86 -32.12
C GLU A 256 24.87 -21.25 -30.82
N TYR A 257 24.40 -22.08 -29.90
CA TYR A 257 23.85 -21.62 -28.61
C TYR A 257 24.95 -21.09 -27.68
N ILE A 258 26.11 -21.75 -27.61
CA ILE A 258 27.26 -21.25 -26.84
C ILE A 258 27.70 -19.88 -27.37
N ILE A 259 27.86 -19.75 -28.69
CA ILE A 259 28.30 -18.49 -29.34
C ILE A 259 27.34 -17.36 -28.99
N LEU A 260 26.03 -17.58 -29.11
CA LEU A 260 25.02 -16.58 -28.76
C LEU A 260 25.13 -16.19 -27.28
N LEU A 261 25.23 -17.16 -26.36
CA LEU A 261 25.30 -16.88 -24.93
C LEU A 261 26.56 -16.09 -24.55
N GLU A 262 27.69 -16.36 -25.19
CA GLU A 262 28.91 -15.58 -25.02
C GLU A 262 28.76 -14.15 -25.56
N GLU A 263 28.08 -13.96 -26.68
CA GLU A 263 27.80 -12.61 -27.20
C GLU A 263 26.85 -11.84 -26.27
N ILE A 264 25.84 -12.51 -25.69
CA ILE A 264 24.95 -11.94 -24.68
C ILE A 264 25.75 -11.51 -23.44
N ASP A 265 26.57 -12.40 -22.86
CA ASP A 265 27.36 -12.11 -21.64
C ASP A 265 28.27 -10.89 -21.83
N ASN A 266 28.87 -10.75 -23.02
CA ASN A 266 29.72 -9.60 -23.36
C ASN A 266 28.95 -8.28 -23.48
N GLN A 267 27.65 -8.32 -23.79
CA GLN A 267 26.82 -7.12 -23.98
C GLN A 267 26.12 -6.62 -22.71
N PHE A 268 25.95 -7.48 -21.70
CA PHE A 268 25.35 -7.14 -20.40
C PHE A 268 26.44 -6.87 -19.35
N THR A 269 26.80 -5.59 -19.17
CA THR A 269 27.77 -5.15 -18.16
C THR A 269 27.12 -4.18 -17.17
N GLY A 270 26.65 -4.69 -16.03
CA GLY A 270 25.97 -3.89 -15.00
C GLY A 270 25.71 -4.61 -13.68
N ILE A 271 25.39 -3.84 -12.62
CA ILE A 271 25.21 -4.34 -11.24
C ILE A 271 23.85 -5.03 -11.02
N ASP A 272 22.81 -4.67 -11.78
CA ASP A 272 21.48 -5.34 -11.72
C ASP A 272 21.41 -6.63 -12.57
N GLU A 273 22.48 -6.94 -13.30
CA GLU A 273 22.58 -8.04 -14.29
C GLU A 273 23.36 -9.26 -13.76
N ILE A 274 23.86 -9.18 -12.52
CA ILE A 274 24.76 -10.18 -11.90
C ILE A 274 24.15 -11.59 -11.85
N SER A 275 22.83 -11.74 -11.75
CA SER A 275 22.20 -13.08 -11.73
C SER A 275 22.15 -13.72 -13.11
N ILE A 276 21.93 -12.94 -14.18
CA ILE A 276 21.81 -13.46 -15.55
C ILE A 276 23.16 -13.97 -16.04
N ASN A 277 24.23 -13.21 -15.83
CA ASN A 277 25.58 -13.61 -16.27
C ASN A 277 26.04 -14.89 -15.56
N LYS A 278 25.68 -15.07 -14.29
CA LYS A 278 25.96 -16.31 -13.56
C LYS A 278 25.23 -17.50 -14.20
N ASP A 279 23.96 -17.36 -14.52
CA ASP A 279 23.16 -18.41 -15.15
C ASP A 279 23.65 -18.72 -16.57
N ILE A 280 24.04 -17.69 -17.34
CA ILE A 280 24.69 -17.84 -18.66
C ILE A 280 25.94 -18.72 -18.54
N ASN A 281 26.84 -18.40 -17.61
CA ASN A 281 28.08 -19.15 -17.43
C ASN A 281 27.84 -20.61 -17.02
N ILE A 282 26.84 -20.86 -16.18
CA ILE A 282 26.41 -22.23 -15.83
C ILE A 282 25.95 -22.97 -17.08
N ILE A 283 25.12 -22.35 -17.91
CA ILE A 283 24.55 -22.99 -19.10
C ILE A 283 25.63 -23.24 -20.15
N ILE A 284 26.52 -22.28 -20.41
CA ILE A 284 27.68 -22.45 -21.30
C ILE A 284 28.52 -23.65 -20.85
N SER A 285 28.84 -23.74 -19.55
CA SER A 285 29.63 -24.87 -19.04
C SER A 285 28.94 -26.22 -19.28
N ARG A 286 27.62 -26.28 -19.15
CA ARG A 286 26.87 -27.53 -19.40
C ARG A 286 26.76 -27.85 -20.88
N LEU A 287 26.58 -26.85 -21.73
CA LEU A 287 26.56 -27.02 -23.19
C LEU A 287 27.91 -27.52 -23.70
N ARG A 288 29.03 -26.96 -23.25
CA ARG A 288 30.38 -27.45 -23.62
C ARG A 288 30.57 -28.91 -23.25
N GLY A 289 30.19 -29.31 -22.03
CA GLY A 289 30.22 -30.72 -21.64
C GLY A 289 29.31 -31.62 -22.48
N LEU A 290 28.21 -31.10 -23.06
CA LEU A 290 27.37 -31.86 -24.00
C LEU A 290 28.02 -31.96 -25.38
N THR A 291 28.64 -30.88 -25.87
CA THR A 291 29.41 -30.84 -27.12
C THR A 291 30.52 -31.89 -27.10
N ASP A 292 31.36 -31.91 -26.05
CA ASP A 292 32.45 -32.90 -25.91
C ASP A 292 31.93 -34.35 -26.00
N ASN A 293 30.81 -34.65 -25.32
CA ASN A 293 30.19 -35.97 -25.35
C ASN A 293 29.56 -36.34 -26.72
N LEU A 294 29.09 -35.35 -27.47
CA LEU A 294 28.50 -35.55 -28.80
C LEU A 294 29.59 -35.77 -29.86
N GLU A 295 30.71 -35.05 -29.75
CA GLU A 295 31.89 -35.27 -30.60
C GLU A 295 32.45 -36.68 -30.40
N GLU A 296 32.64 -37.13 -29.15
CA GLU A 296 33.10 -38.49 -28.85
C GLU A 296 32.21 -39.56 -29.51
N LYS A 297 30.88 -39.39 -29.45
CA LYS A 297 29.93 -40.33 -30.06
C LYS A 297 29.88 -40.29 -31.58
N ASN A 298 30.23 -39.16 -32.21
CA ASN A 298 30.32 -39.05 -33.66
C ASN A 298 31.62 -39.64 -34.22
N HIS A 299 32.60 -39.90 -33.34
CA HIS A 299 33.87 -40.53 -33.67
C HIS A 299 33.93 -42.03 -33.37
N GLU A 300 32.91 -42.61 -32.72
CA GLU A 300 32.67 -44.05 -32.56
C GLU A 300 31.85 -44.65 -33.71
#